data_AF-A0A8T3T705-F1
#
_entry.id   AF-A0A8T3T705-F1
#
_cell.length_a   1.000
_cell.length_b   1.000
_cell.length_c   1.000
_cell.angle_alpha   90.00
_cell.angle_beta   90.00
_cell.angle_gamma   90.00
#
_symmetry.space_group_name_H-M   'P 1'
#
loop_
_entity.id
_entity.type
_entity.pdbx_description
1 polymer ?
#
loop_
_entity_poly.entity_id
_entity_poly.type
_entity_poly.pdbx_seq_one_letter_code
_entity_poly.pdbx_strand_id
1 'polypeptide(L)' 'MARHIVEIRRPIEDVFAFLTDVTLTGRWYPAKVEEWWTTAPPHGVGSVRRARVTVMG' A
#
# COMPACT_ATOMS: atom_id res chain seq x y z
N MET A 1 -5.52 -18.64 10.63
CA MET A 1 -4.61 -17.61 10.09
C MET A 1 -3.78 -17.05 11.23
N ALA A 2 -2.47 -16.89 11.05
CA ALA A 2 -1.62 -16.27 12.06
C ALA A 2 -1.83 -14.74 12.09
N ARG A 3 -1.83 -14.14 13.28
CA ARG A 3 -1.84 -12.69 13.45
C ARG A 3 -0.41 -12.18 13.34
N HIS A 4 -0.15 -11.24 12.43
CA HIS A 4 1.13 -10.56 12.33
C HIS A 4 0.99 -9.14 12.90
N ILE A 5 1.87 -8.77 13.85
CA ILE A 5 1.92 -7.44 14.46
C ILE A 5 3.36 -6.94 14.31
N VAL A 6 3.53 -5.69 13.86
CA VAL A 6 4.83 -5.03 13.74
C VAL A 6 4.75 -3.68 14.47
N GLU A 7 5.75 -3.36 15.28
CA GLU A 7 5.92 -2.04 15.91
C GLU A 7 6.82 -1.17 15.02
N ILE A 8 6.39 0.06 14.71
CA ILE A 8 7.16 1.02 13.92
C ILE A 8 7.36 2.28 14.75
N ARG A 9 8.62 2.64 15.04
CA ARG A 9 8.98 3.83 15.85
C ARG A 9 9.15 5.07 14.99
N ARG A 10 8.03 5.59 14.46
CA ARG A 10 7.95 6.78 13.60
C ARG A 10 6.65 7.55 13.89
N PRO A 11 6.57 8.86 13.53
CA PRO A 11 5.29 9.60 13.55
C PRO A 11 4.22 8.87 12.72
N ILE A 12 2.98 8.89 13.18
CA ILE A 12 1.89 8.14 12.53
C ILE A 12 1.59 8.68 11.13
N GLU A 13 1.69 9.99 10.94
CA GLU A 13 1.52 10.67 9.66
C GLU A 13 2.51 10.16 8.58
N ASP A 14 3.78 9.94 8.95
CA ASP A 14 4.79 9.37 8.04
C ASP A 14 4.41 7.95 7.62
N VAL A 15 3.98 7.13 8.59
CA VAL A 15 3.60 5.73 8.37
C VAL A 15 2.34 5.68 7.51
N PHE A 16 1.36 6.52 7.79
CA PHE A 16 0.13 6.64 7.02
C PHE A 16 0.43 7.06 5.59
N ALA A 17 1.22 8.11 5.38
CA ALA A 17 1.60 8.59 4.05
C ALA A 17 2.31 7.51 3.23
N PHE A 18 3.23 6.76 3.85
CA PHE A 18 3.95 5.69 3.18
C PHE A 18 3.07 4.48 2.84
N LEU A 19 2.22 4.03 3.77
CA LEU A 19 1.39 2.84 3.58
C LEU A 19 0.17 3.09 2.68
N THR A 20 -0.30 4.33 2.58
CA THR A 20 -1.46 4.69 1.75
C THR A 20 -1.11 5.16 0.35
N ASP A 21 0.17 5.46 0.08
CA ASP A 21 0.65 5.71 -1.28
C ASP A 21 0.80 4.40 -2.05
N VAL A 22 -0.13 4.17 -2.99
CA VAL A 22 -0.16 2.97 -3.84
C VAL A 22 1.12 2.80 -4.66
N THR A 23 1.80 3.90 -5.00
CA THR A 23 3.05 3.83 -5.78
C THR A 23 4.21 3.27 -4.96
N LEU A 24 4.07 3.24 -3.62
CA LEU A 24 5.06 2.72 -2.68
C LEU A 24 4.75 1.30 -2.20
N THR A 25 3.60 0.71 -2.56
CA THR A 25 3.18 -0.62 -2.10
C THR A 25 4.26 -1.69 -2.30
N GLY A 26 4.95 -1.67 -3.44
CA GLY A 26 6.03 -2.63 -3.76
C GLY A 26 7.26 -2.55 -2.85
N ARG A 27 7.39 -1.52 -2.00
CA ARG A 27 8.50 -1.41 -1.03
C ARG A 27 8.29 -2.22 0.23
N TRP A 28 7.06 -2.58 0.56
CA TRP A 28 6.72 -3.28 1.80
C TRP A 28 5.88 -4.55 1.58
N TYR A 29 5.18 -4.66 0.45
CA TYR A 29 4.43 -5.86 0.11
C TYR A 29 5.39 -7.00 -0.29
N PRO A 30 5.17 -8.24 0.19
CA PRO A 30 6.14 -9.33 0.04
C PRO A 30 6.27 -9.89 -1.40
N ALA A 31 5.43 -9.46 -2.34
CA ALA A 31 5.49 -9.90 -3.73
C ALA A 31 5.70 -8.71 -4.69
N LYS A 32 6.09 -9.02 -5.93
CA LYS A 32 6.19 -7.99 -6.97
C LYS A 32 4.80 -7.43 -7.26
N VAL A 33 4.63 -6.14 -7.01
CA VAL A 33 3.36 -5.43 -7.23
C VAL A 33 3.61 -4.09 -7.90
N GLU A 34 2.79 -3.80 -8.90
CA GLU A 34 2.69 -2.51 -9.58
C GLU A 34 1.27 -1.98 -9.34
N GLU A 35 1.14 -0.76 -8.82
CA GLU A 35 -0.17 -0.17 -8.54
C GLU A 35 -0.27 1.27 -9.02
N TRP A 36 -1.49 1.69 -9.34
CA TRP A 36 -1.80 3.05 -9.73
C TRP A 36 -3.25 3.40 -9.38
N TRP A 37 -3.49 4.69 -9.19
CA TRP A 37 -4.84 5.22 -8.98
C TRP A 37 -5.64 5.17 -10.28
N THR A 38 -6.93 4.85 -10.19
CA THR A 38 -7.88 4.96 -11.30
C THR A 38 -8.85 6.13 -11.10
N THR A 39 -9.05 6.56 -9.86
CA THR A 39 -9.78 7.79 -9.52
C THR A 39 -8.85 8.99 -9.63
N ALA A 40 -9.32 10.09 -10.21
CA ALA A 40 -8.56 11.35 -10.24
C ALA A 40 -8.38 11.94 -8.83
N PRO A 41 -7.31 12.71 -8.57
CA PRO A 41 -7.10 13.36 -7.28
C PRO A 41 -8.17 14.44 -6.99
N PRO A 42 -8.40 14.80 -5.71
CA PRO A 42 -7.74 14.25 -4.52
C PRO A 42 -8.25 12.86 -4.13
N HIS A 43 -7.36 11.99 -3.63
CA HIS A 43 -7.71 10.64 -3.19
C HIS A 43 -8.25 10.64 -1.76
N GLY A 44 -9.23 9.78 -1.49
CA GLY A 44 -9.86 9.64 -0.18
C GLY A 44 -10.68 8.36 -0.07
N VAL A 45 -11.58 8.32 0.91
CA VAL A 45 -12.51 7.19 1.07
C VAL A 45 -13.37 7.06 -0.18
N GLY A 46 -13.40 5.85 -0.75
CA GLY A 46 -14.12 5.56 -2.00
C GLY A 46 -13.29 5.69 -3.27
N SER A 47 -12.04 6.19 -3.20
CA SER A 47 -11.13 6.16 -4.35
C SER A 47 -10.77 4.72 -4.73
N VAL A 48 -10.63 4.49 -6.04
CA VAL A 48 -10.31 3.18 -6.61
C VAL A 48 -8.87 3.19 -7.12
N ARG A 49 -8.18 2.07 -6.90
CA ARG A 49 -6.85 1.77 -7.43
C ARG A 49 -6.88 0.46 -8.20
N ARG A 50 -5.92 0.28 -9.10
CA ARG A 50 -5.65 -1.00 -9.74
C ARG A 50 -4.28 -1.51 -9.30
N ALA A 51 -4.20 -2.79 -8.99
CA ALA A 51 -2.96 -3.47 -8.62
C ALA A 51 -2.73 -4.66 -9.56
N ARG A 52 -1.49 -4.80 -10.04
CA ARG A 52 -1.00 -5.98 -10.74
C ARG A 52 0.02 -6.66 -9.85
N VAL A 53 -0.32 -7.84 -9.34
CA VAL A 53 0.53 -8.63 -8.46
C VAL A 53 1.06 -9.85 -9.22
N THR A 54 2.36 -10.10 -9.13
CA THR A 54 2.97 -11.35 -9.59
C THR A 54 3.33 -12.19 -8.37
N VAL A 55 2.62 -13.30 -8.18
CA VAL A 55 2.93 -14.29 -7.14
C VAL A 55 3.62 -15.46 -7.82
N MET A 56 4.83 -15.81 -7.38
CA MET A 56 5.47 -17.07 -7.77
C MET A 56 5.13 -18.10 -6.69
N GLY A 57 4.52 -19.21 -7.11
CA GLY A 57 4.22 -20.36 -6.25
C GLY A 57 5.41 -21.29 -6.11
#